data_AF-A0A7W7S3D2-F1
#
_entry.id   AF-A0A7W7S3D2-F1
#
_cell.length_a   1.000
_cell.length_b   1.000
_cell.length_c   1.000
_cell.angle_alpha   90.00
_cell.angle_beta   90.00
_cell.angle_gamma   90.00
#
_symmetry.space_group_name_H-M   'P 1'
#
loop_
_entity.id
_entity.type
_entity.pdbx_description
1 polymer ?
#
loop_
_entity_poly.entity_id
_entity_poly.type
_entity_poly.pdbx_seq_one_letter_code
_entity_poly.pdbx_strand_id
1 'polypeptide(L)'
;MYYLEPGVIRAFDHFWNTTGEHPELMDRYAKAWKAVAARFKDDPAVLGYDLMNEPWGGSIQGPQFETGPLATLYRRTIAEIRSVDKDSWIFLEPQAVGVNWGLPSALPHFDDPRSGLPRIAFAPHLYPLPLDLGEDYTAGSKEWTDRTLGWWRENVLRTAGRLGAPVLLGEFGLDMTRPGASDLVNRVVRLGEQMGAGMAY
;
A
#
# COMPACT_ATOMS: atom_id res chain seq x y z
N MET A 1 -17.22 2.21 9.46
CA MET A 1 -16.33 3.26 10.02
C MET A 1 -15.68 2.74 11.31
N TYR A 2 -14.98 1.59 11.24
CA TYR A 2 -14.43 0.91 12.42
C TYR A 2 -13.04 1.43 12.83
N TYR A 3 -12.26 1.98 11.89
CA TYR A 3 -10.92 2.53 12.17
C TYR A 3 -10.91 3.60 13.25
N LEU A 4 -11.99 4.36 13.39
CA LEU A 4 -12.08 5.45 14.39
C LEU A 4 -12.60 4.97 15.74
N GLU A 5 -12.93 3.69 15.89
CA GLU A 5 -13.36 3.16 17.18
C GLU A 5 -12.18 3.11 18.17
N PRO A 6 -12.38 3.52 19.43
CA PRO A 6 -11.29 3.60 20.41
C PRO A 6 -10.51 2.29 20.60
N GLY A 7 -11.20 1.15 20.51
CA GLY A 7 -10.57 -0.17 20.60
C GLY A 7 -9.66 -0.49 19.42
N VAL A 8 -10.06 -0.08 18.20
CA VAL A 8 -9.28 -0.28 16.98
C VAL A 8 -8.06 0.63 16.98
N ILE A 9 -8.23 1.92 17.34
CA ILE A 9 -7.11 2.86 17.54
C ILE A 9 -6.08 2.25 18.49
N ARG A 10 -6.53 1.76 19.66
CA ARG A 10 -5.63 1.17 20.66
C ARG A 10 -4.93 -0.08 20.16
N ALA A 11 -5.61 -0.93 19.40
CA ALA A 11 -5.01 -2.14 18.84
C ALA A 11 -3.85 -1.81 17.89
N PHE A 12 -4.01 -0.82 17.01
CA PHE A 12 -2.93 -0.36 16.15
C PHE A 12 -1.82 0.33 16.95
N ASP A 13 -2.16 1.15 17.96
CA ASP A 13 -1.15 1.76 18.84
C ASP A 13 -0.30 0.72 19.56
N HIS A 14 -0.90 -0.40 19.99
CA HIS A 14 -0.16 -1.53 20.56
C HIS A 14 0.71 -2.22 19.51
N PHE A 15 0.17 -2.51 18.32
CA PHE A 15 0.91 -3.16 17.25
C PHE A 15 2.15 -2.37 16.80
N TRP A 16 2.00 -1.05 16.62
CA TRP A 16 3.10 -0.14 16.27
C TRP A 16 4.02 0.18 17.45
N ASN A 17 3.68 -0.33 18.64
CA ASN A 17 4.33 -0.04 19.91
C ASN A 17 4.37 1.46 20.24
N THR A 18 3.38 2.23 19.78
CA THR A 18 3.19 3.65 20.10
C THR A 18 2.97 3.85 21.61
N THR A 19 2.35 2.88 22.28
CA THR A 19 2.18 2.89 23.75
C THR A 19 3.46 2.50 24.51
N GLY A 20 4.42 1.84 23.86
CA GLY A 20 5.62 1.28 24.48
C GLY A 20 5.41 -0.06 25.20
N GLU A 21 4.19 -0.59 25.22
CA GLU A 21 3.83 -1.80 25.99
C GLU A 21 4.11 -3.12 25.25
N HIS A 22 4.16 -3.09 23.92
CA HIS A 22 4.17 -4.28 23.06
C HIS A 22 5.27 -4.23 21.97
N PRO A 23 6.56 -4.07 22.35
CA PRO A 23 7.66 -3.98 21.38
C PRO A 23 7.83 -5.24 20.52
N GLU A 24 7.30 -6.38 20.94
CA GLU A 24 7.45 -7.68 20.30
C GLU A 24 6.54 -7.91 19.09
N LEU A 25 5.46 -7.14 18.93
CA LEU A 25 4.43 -7.44 17.93
C LEU A 25 4.94 -7.30 16.50
N MET A 26 5.68 -6.25 16.18
CA MET A 26 6.30 -6.08 14.86
C MET A 26 7.33 -7.18 14.55
N ASP A 27 8.07 -7.67 15.56
CA ASP A 27 9.02 -8.78 15.36
C ASP A 27 8.32 -10.10 15.11
N ARG A 28 7.20 -10.35 15.80
CA ARG A 28 6.35 -11.52 15.55
C ARG A 28 5.75 -11.47 14.14
N TYR A 29 5.32 -10.29 13.70
CA TYR A 29 4.81 -10.06 12.36
C TYR A 29 5.87 -10.37 11.28
N ALA A 30 7.07 -9.81 11.41
CA ALA A 30 8.18 -10.08 10.49
C ALA A 30 8.56 -11.57 10.43
N LYS A 31 8.55 -12.27 11.58
CA LYS A 31 8.81 -13.71 11.65
C LYS A 31 7.70 -14.55 11.02
N ALA A 32 6.44 -14.12 11.13
CA ALA A 32 5.33 -14.76 10.44
C ALA A 32 5.52 -14.69 8.91
N TRP A 33 5.90 -13.52 8.40
CA TRP A 33 6.24 -13.35 6.98
C TRP A 33 7.41 -14.21 6.52
N LYS A 34 8.45 -14.36 7.34
CA LYS A 34 9.53 -15.32 7.05
C LYS A 34 9.03 -16.75 6.95
N ALA A 35 8.08 -17.17 7.78
CA ALA A 35 7.53 -18.52 7.68
C ALA A 35 6.76 -18.72 6.36
N VAL A 36 6.02 -17.69 5.91
CA VAL A 36 5.38 -17.68 4.58
C VAL A 36 6.43 -17.74 3.47
N ALA A 37 7.41 -16.86 3.50
CA ALA A 37 8.46 -16.82 2.47
C ALA A 37 9.26 -18.12 2.40
N ALA A 38 9.60 -18.73 3.55
CA ALA A 38 10.29 -20.00 3.58
C ALA A 38 9.50 -21.14 2.93
N ARG A 39 8.16 -21.07 2.93
CA ARG A 39 7.29 -22.04 2.27
C ARG A 39 7.25 -21.83 0.75
N PHE A 40 7.17 -20.58 0.30
CA PHE A 40 6.83 -20.24 -1.09
C PHE A 40 8.02 -19.82 -1.95
N LYS A 41 9.22 -19.66 -1.38
CA LYS A 41 10.42 -19.18 -2.09
C LYS A 41 10.78 -19.92 -3.39
N ASP A 42 10.41 -21.20 -3.51
CA ASP A 42 10.72 -22.04 -4.66
C ASP A 42 9.48 -22.28 -5.56
N ASP A 43 8.35 -21.62 -5.26
CA ASP A 43 7.12 -21.72 -6.04
C ASP A 43 7.13 -20.73 -7.21
N PRO A 44 7.24 -21.19 -8.47
CA PRO A 44 7.33 -20.30 -9.63
C PRO A 44 6.04 -19.52 -9.91
N ALA A 45 4.91 -19.90 -9.31
CA ALA A 45 3.65 -19.16 -9.44
C ALA A 45 3.56 -17.97 -8.47
N VAL A 46 4.43 -17.89 -7.46
CA VAL A 46 4.46 -16.79 -6.48
C VAL A 46 5.36 -15.67 -7.01
N LEU A 47 4.73 -14.55 -7.36
CA LEU A 47 5.46 -13.35 -7.79
C LEU A 47 6.21 -12.68 -6.63
N GLY A 48 5.57 -12.61 -5.45
CA GLY A 48 6.06 -11.88 -4.31
C GLY A 48 5.09 -11.79 -3.14
N TYR A 49 5.42 -10.93 -2.19
CA TYR A 49 4.71 -10.78 -0.92
C TYR A 49 4.31 -9.32 -0.70
N ASP A 50 3.00 -9.07 -0.54
CA ASP A 50 2.50 -7.77 -0.10
C ASP A 50 2.43 -7.70 1.42
N LEU A 51 3.26 -6.84 2.00
CA LEU A 51 3.63 -6.97 3.40
C LEU A 51 2.54 -6.58 4.37
N MET A 52 1.66 -5.64 4.01
CA MET A 52 0.56 -5.21 4.86
C MET A 52 -0.46 -4.46 4.02
N ASN A 53 -1.67 -5.02 3.96
CA ASN A 53 -2.83 -4.36 3.39
C ASN A 53 -3.21 -3.11 4.18
N GLU A 54 -3.33 -1.99 3.49
CA GLU A 54 -3.79 -0.70 3.97
C GLU A 54 -3.24 -0.29 5.36
N PRO A 55 -1.91 -0.07 5.49
CA PRO A 55 -1.31 0.35 6.75
C PRO A 55 -2.03 1.57 7.35
N TRP A 56 -2.39 1.46 8.62
CA TRP A 56 -3.04 2.54 9.37
C TRP A 56 -2.40 2.71 10.74
N GLY A 57 -2.03 3.94 11.08
CA GLY A 57 -1.12 4.21 12.20
C GLY A 57 -1.75 4.37 13.58
N GLY A 58 -3.06 4.20 13.74
CA GLY A 58 -3.71 4.48 15.02
C GLY A 58 -3.66 5.97 15.35
N SER A 59 -3.12 6.30 16.52
CA SER A 59 -2.98 7.66 17.02
C SER A 59 -1.90 8.47 16.30
N ILE A 60 -0.97 7.83 15.59
CA ILE A 60 0.03 8.49 14.74
C ILE A 60 -0.38 8.34 13.27
N GLN A 61 -0.30 9.41 12.50
CA GLN A 61 -0.78 9.43 11.11
C GLN A 61 0.17 10.23 10.22
N GLY A 62 0.06 10.02 8.91
CA GLY A 62 0.80 10.74 7.90
C GLY A 62 2.30 10.45 7.94
N PRO A 63 3.15 11.46 7.64
CA PRO A 63 4.58 11.26 7.53
C PRO A 63 5.26 10.68 8.78
N GLN A 64 4.78 11.03 9.97
CA GLN A 64 5.31 10.49 11.23
C GLN A 64 5.11 8.98 11.34
N PHE A 65 3.96 8.49 10.90
CA PHE A 65 3.67 7.06 10.85
C PHE A 65 4.49 6.36 9.77
N GLU A 66 4.46 6.89 8.53
CA GLU A 66 5.10 6.24 7.37
C GLU A 66 6.63 6.16 7.49
N THR A 67 7.28 7.23 7.95
CA THR A 67 8.76 7.26 8.12
C THR A 67 9.23 6.65 9.43
N GLY A 68 8.33 6.44 10.39
CA GLY A 68 8.61 5.90 11.71
C GLY A 68 8.30 4.40 11.81
N PRO A 69 7.22 4.01 12.49
CA PRO A 69 6.94 2.59 12.75
C PRO A 69 6.61 1.78 11.50
N LEU A 70 5.95 2.34 10.48
CA LEU A 70 5.71 1.61 9.23
C LEU A 70 7.02 1.25 8.53
N ALA A 71 7.90 2.24 8.35
CA ALA A 71 9.23 1.97 7.79
C ALA A 71 10.06 1.01 8.67
N THR A 72 9.87 1.05 9.99
CA THR A 72 10.53 0.10 10.91
C THR A 72 10.03 -1.33 10.67
N LEU A 73 8.72 -1.53 10.56
CA LEU A 73 8.13 -2.83 10.24
C LEU A 73 8.64 -3.35 8.89
N TYR A 74 8.59 -2.54 7.84
CA TYR A 74 9.05 -2.95 6.50
C TYR A 74 10.51 -3.35 6.49
N ARG A 75 11.41 -2.58 7.13
CA ARG A 75 12.84 -2.97 7.23
C ARG A 75 13.03 -4.32 7.93
N ARG A 76 12.31 -4.56 9.04
CA ARG A 76 12.38 -5.83 9.77
C ARG A 76 11.87 -7.00 8.92
N THR A 77 10.71 -6.82 8.29
CA THR A 77 10.08 -7.85 7.47
C THR A 77 10.88 -8.16 6.21
N ILE A 78 11.43 -7.15 5.52
CA ILE A 78 12.33 -7.34 4.39
C ILE A 78 13.55 -8.17 4.81
N ALA A 79 14.19 -7.84 5.93
CA ALA A 79 15.36 -8.59 6.41
C ALA A 79 15.01 -10.05 6.75
N GLU A 80 13.88 -10.29 7.41
CA GLU A 80 13.42 -11.64 7.76
C GLU A 80 13.06 -12.47 6.51
N ILE A 81 12.32 -11.91 5.55
CA ILE A 81 12.02 -12.57 4.26
C ILE A 81 13.31 -12.87 3.52
N ARG A 82 14.21 -11.88 3.37
CA ARG A 82 15.48 -12.04 2.67
C ARG A 82 16.43 -13.01 3.35
N SER A 83 16.22 -13.37 4.61
CA SER A 83 17.00 -14.43 5.25
C SER A 83 16.69 -15.83 4.69
N VAL A 84 15.54 -16.02 4.04
CA VAL A 84 15.08 -17.32 3.52
C VAL A 84 14.77 -17.33 2.02
N ASP A 85 14.40 -16.18 1.45
CA ASP A 85 14.00 -16.02 0.05
C ASP A 85 14.73 -14.83 -0.59
N LYS A 86 15.54 -15.07 -1.62
CA LYS A 86 16.37 -14.04 -2.27
C LYS A 86 15.75 -13.44 -3.52
N ASP A 87 14.63 -13.96 -3.99
CA ASP A 87 14.16 -13.73 -5.35
C ASP A 87 12.73 -13.20 -5.43
N SER A 88 11.83 -13.57 -4.53
CA SER A 88 10.46 -13.04 -4.57
C SER A 88 10.41 -11.52 -4.45
N TRP A 89 9.51 -10.87 -5.19
CA TRP A 89 9.27 -9.43 -5.02
C TRP A 89 8.68 -9.14 -3.64
N ILE A 90 8.99 -7.97 -3.09
CA ILE A 90 8.36 -7.47 -1.86
C ILE A 90 7.59 -6.21 -2.24
N PHE A 91 6.28 -6.24 -2.03
CA PHE A 91 5.37 -5.12 -2.29
C PHE A 91 5.17 -4.35 -0.99
N LEU A 92 5.29 -3.02 -1.09
CA LEU A 92 5.16 -2.11 0.03
C LEU A 92 4.03 -1.12 -0.25
N GLU A 93 3.05 -1.07 0.64
CA GLU A 93 1.96 -0.11 0.58
C GLU A 93 2.30 1.16 1.37
N PRO A 94 1.80 2.34 0.94
CA PRO A 94 1.81 3.54 1.78
C PRO A 94 0.76 3.42 2.89
N GLN A 95 0.63 4.42 3.76
CA GLN A 95 -0.61 4.48 4.54
C GLN A 95 -1.82 4.63 3.60
N ALA A 96 -2.94 3.95 3.88
CA ALA A 96 -4.10 4.01 2.98
C ALA A 96 -4.87 5.33 3.07
N VAL A 97 -5.23 5.72 4.30
CA VAL A 97 -6.05 6.91 4.56
C VAL A 97 -5.34 8.16 4.03
N GLY A 98 -6.03 8.92 3.19
CA GLY A 98 -5.49 10.07 2.48
C GLY A 98 -4.78 9.71 1.18
N VAL A 99 -3.86 8.74 1.17
CA VAL A 99 -3.08 8.40 -0.03
C VAL A 99 -3.95 7.74 -1.09
N ASN A 100 -4.87 6.85 -0.70
CA ASN A 100 -5.87 6.26 -1.59
C ASN A 100 -6.74 7.33 -2.28
N TRP A 101 -6.92 8.48 -1.61
CA TRP A 101 -7.68 9.64 -2.10
C TRP A 101 -6.81 10.63 -2.93
N GLY A 102 -5.54 10.30 -3.15
CA GLY A 102 -4.61 11.08 -3.94
C GLY A 102 -3.70 12.05 -3.16
N LEU A 103 -3.68 12.00 -1.82
CA LEU A 103 -2.68 12.74 -1.03
C LEU A 103 -1.27 12.12 -1.16
N PRO A 104 -0.19 12.89 -0.95
CA PRO A 104 1.17 12.36 -1.05
C PRO A 104 1.51 11.42 0.11
N SER A 105 2.27 10.36 -0.19
CA SER A 105 2.92 9.50 0.80
C SER A 105 4.34 10.02 1.11
N ALA A 106 4.76 9.86 2.36
CA ALA A 106 6.10 10.09 2.86
C ALA A 106 6.93 8.80 3.03
N LEU A 107 6.41 7.65 2.58
CA LEU A 107 7.09 6.36 2.69
C LEU A 107 8.53 6.44 2.15
N PRO A 108 9.56 6.15 2.96
CA PRO A 108 10.95 6.39 2.60
C PRO A 108 11.48 5.33 1.61
N HIS A 109 12.73 5.49 1.18
CA HIS A 109 13.44 4.43 0.46
C HIS A 109 13.75 3.24 1.39
N PHE A 110 13.79 2.03 0.81
CA PHE A 110 14.14 0.79 1.49
C PHE A 110 15.20 0.03 0.70
N ASP A 111 16.27 -0.34 1.39
CA ASP A 111 17.31 -1.21 0.83
C ASP A 111 16.81 -2.66 0.76
N ASP A 112 17.08 -3.33 -0.36
CA ASP A 112 16.93 -4.76 -0.50
C ASP A 112 18.29 -5.44 -0.30
N PRO A 113 18.51 -6.22 0.78
CA PRO A 113 19.79 -6.87 1.06
C PRO A 113 20.12 -8.05 0.12
N ARG A 114 19.32 -8.29 -0.94
CA ARG A 114 19.67 -9.27 -1.98
C ARG A 114 20.87 -8.81 -2.81
N SER A 115 21.51 -9.75 -3.49
CA SER A 115 22.54 -9.42 -4.49
C SER A 115 21.90 -8.94 -5.81
N GLY A 116 22.55 -8.00 -6.48
CA GLY A 116 22.08 -7.45 -7.75
C GLY A 116 21.03 -6.36 -7.58
N LEU A 117 20.13 -6.24 -8.57
CA LEU A 117 19.07 -5.22 -8.54
C LEU A 117 18.06 -5.48 -7.43
N PRO A 118 17.55 -4.46 -6.73
CA PRO A 118 16.52 -4.64 -5.72
C PRO A 118 15.22 -5.21 -6.32
N ARG A 119 14.48 -6.01 -5.55
CA ARG A 119 13.14 -6.51 -5.91
C ARG A 119 12.10 -6.02 -4.90
N ILE A 120 12.01 -4.69 -4.80
CA ILE A 120 10.99 -3.97 -4.05
C ILE A 120 10.05 -3.31 -5.06
N ALA A 121 8.74 -3.47 -4.88
CA ALA A 121 7.69 -2.84 -5.67
C ALA A 121 6.82 -1.95 -4.77
N PHE A 122 6.30 -0.86 -5.31
CA PHE A 122 5.35 0.01 -4.62
C PHE A 122 3.92 -0.42 -4.97
N ALA A 123 3.09 -0.70 -3.96
CA ALA A 123 1.73 -1.22 -4.13
C ALA A 123 0.67 -0.28 -3.53
N PRO A 124 0.39 0.89 -4.13
CA PRO A 124 -0.68 1.76 -3.64
C PRO A 124 -2.06 1.25 -4.06
N HIS A 125 -3.09 1.67 -3.32
CA HIS A 125 -4.50 1.49 -3.67
C HIS A 125 -5.09 2.79 -4.23
N LEU A 126 -6.25 2.69 -4.87
CA LEU A 126 -6.95 3.82 -5.47
C LEU A 126 -8.46 3.80 -5.18
N TYR A 127 -8.90 4.74 -4.34
CA TYR A 127 -10.29 4.90 -3.97
C TYR A 127 -10.66 6.40 -3.90
N PRO A 128 -10.95 7.08 -5.02
CA PRO A 128 -11.24 8.51 -5.00
C PRO A 128 -12.35 8.90 -4.01
N LEU A 129 -12.12 9.92 -3.19
CA LEU A 129 -12.99 10.29 -2.07
C LEU A 129 -14.48 10.46 -2.44
N PRO A 130 -14.88 11.09 -3.57
CA PRO A 130 -16.29 11.15 -3.95
C PRO A 130 -16.95 9.76 -4.05
N LEU A 131 -16.22 8.78 -4.60
CA LEU A 131 -16.71 7.40 -4.73
C LEU A 131 -16.76 6.68 -3.39
N ASP A 132 -15.74 6.90 -2.55
CA ASP A 132 -15.63 6.36 -1.18
C ASP A 132 -16.76 6.90 -0.28
N LEU A 133 -17.19 8.15 -0.51
CA LEU A 133 -18.35 8.78 0.14
C LEU A 133 -19.69 8.33 -0.45
N GLY A 134 -19.68 7.44 -1.43
CA GLY A 134 -20.90 6.90 -2.03
C GLY A 134 -21.49 7.76 -3.13
N GLU A 135 -20.72 8.61 -3.81
CA GLU A 135 -21.14 9.25 -5.07
C GLU A 135 -20.92 8.32 -6.28
N ASP A 136 -21.72 8.49 -7.34
CA ASP A 136 -21.54 7.79 -8.61
C ASP A 136 -20.44 8.46 -9.44
N TYR A 137 -20.02 7.89 -10.57
CA TYR A 137 -19.13 8.56 -11.52
C TYR A 137 -19.93 9.23 -12.64
N THR A 138 -20.57 10.36 -12.34
CA THR A 138 -21.46 11.09 -13.27
C THR A 138 -21.05 12.55 -13.42
N ALA A 139 -21.73 13.34 -14.25
CA ALA A 139 -21.31 14.69 -14.62
C ALA A 139 -20.96 15.62 -13.42
N GLY A 140 -21.61 15.46 -12.26
CA GLY A 140 -21.34 16.28 -11.07
C GLY A 140 -20.06 15.91 -10.29
N SER A 141 -19.77 14.63 -10.15
CA SER A 141 -18.63 14.09 -9.38
C SER A 141 -17.42 13.78 -10.27
N LYS A 142 -17.66 13.49 -11.56
CA LYS A 142 -16.66 13.04 -12.52
C LYS A 142 -15.47 13.98 -12.65
N GLU A 143 -15.69 15.29 -12.69
CA GLU A 143 -14.58 16.25 -12.79
C GLU A 143 -13.67 16.18 -11.55
N TRP A 144 -14.25 16.08 -10.36
CA TRP A 144 -13.49 15.93 -9.12
C TRP A 144 -12.78 14.59 -9.03
N THR A 145 -13.45 13.50 -9.37
CA THR A 145 -12.82 12.18 -9.47
C THR A 145 -11.65 12.19 -10.45
N ASP A 146 -11.81 12.78 -11.63
CA ASP A 146 -10.74 12.86 -12.64
C ASP A 146 -9.54 13.68 -12.16
N ARG A 147 -9.76 14.75 -11.38
CA ARG A 147 -8.68 15.51 -10.73
C ARG A 147 -7.97 14.68 -9.66
N THR A 148 -8.72 13.96 -8.82
CA THR A 148 -8.17 13.05 -7.82
C THR A 148 -7.30 11.97 -8.46
N LEU A 149 -7.75 11.38 -9.58
CA LEU A 149 -6.95 10.40 -10.35
C LEU A 149 -5.64 11.00 -10.86
N GLY A 150 -5.66 12.27 -11.30
CA GLY A 150 -4.48 13.01 -11.71
C GLY A 150 -3.48 13.20 -10.56
N TRP A 151 -3.94 13.72 -9.42
CA TRP A 151 -3.10 13.92 -8.24
C TRP A 151 -2.55 12.61 -7.68
N TRP A 152 -3.39 11.58 -7.62
CA TRP A 152 -2.99 10.25 -7.19
C TRP A 152 -1.85 9.72 -8.08
N ARG A 153 -1.98 9.81 -9.40
CA ARG A 153 -0.92 9.39 -10.33
C ARG A 153 0.38 10.13 -10.07
N GLU A 154 0.34 11.46 -9.98
CA GLU A 154 1.54 12.28 -9.76
C GLU A 154 2.24 11.92 -8.44
N ASN A 155 1.46 11.73 -7.38
CA ASN A 155 1.98 11.36 -6.07
C ASN A 155 2.51 9.93 -6.02
N VAL A 156 1.84 8.98 -6.68
CA VAL A 156 2.32 7.59 -6.81
C VAL A 156 3.63 7.53 -7.57
N LEU A 157 3.75 8.22 -8.72
CA LEU A 157 4.99 8.24 -9.49
C LEU A 157 6.14 8.93 -8.74
N ARG A 158 5.84 9.96 -7.95
CA ARG A 158 6.84 10.61 -7.08
C ARG A 158 7.34 9.64 -6.00
N THR A 159 6.43 8.94 -5.33
CA THR A 159 6.78 7.95 -4.29
C THR A 159 7.55 6.79 -4.91
N ALA A 160 7.06 6.20 -6.01
CA ALA A 160 7.76 5.15 -6.75
C ALA A 160 9.18 5.55 -7.17
N GLY A 161 9.36 6.80 -7.63
CA GLY A 161 10.67 7.36 -7.93
C GLY A 161 11.58 7.47 -6.70
N ARG A 162 11.04 7.84 -5.53
CA ARG A 162 11.78 7.85 -4.25
C ARG A 162 12.16 6.43 -3.80
N LEU A 163 11.28 5.45 -4.00
CA LEU A 163 11.59 4.04 -3.71
C LEU A 163 12.54 3.43 -4.74
N GLY A 164 12.61 3.96 -5.97
CA GLY A 164 13.31 3.32 -7.08
C GLY A 164 12.62 2.03 -7.53
N ALA A 165 11.29 1.97 -7.40
CA ALA A 165 10.50 0.75 -7.51
C ALA A 165 9.45 0.84 -8.64
N PRO A 166 9.13 -0.28 -9.32
CA PRO A 166 7.96 -0.36 -10.18
C PRO A 166 6.67 -0.26 -9.36
N VAL A 167 5.55 0.02 -10.04
CA VAL A 167 4.23 0.16 -9.41
C VAL A 167 3.33 -1.04 -9.75
N LEU A 168 2.66 -1.57 -8.73
CA LEU A 168 1.50 -2.45 -8.86
C LEU A 168 0.31 -1.72 -8.23
N LEU A 169 -0.73 -1.38 -8.98
CA LEU A 169 -1.98 -0.92 -8.36
C LEU A 169 -2.62 -2.14 -7.68
N GLY A 170 -2.47 -2.23 -6.35
CA GLY A 170 -2.82 -3.41 -5.56
C GLY A 170 -4.32 -3.60 -5.39
N GLU A 171 -5.06 -2.50 -5.36
CA GLU A 171 -6.50 -2.53 -5.19
C GLU A 171 -7.15 -1.29 -5.82
N PHE A 172 -8.23 -1.52 -6.55
CA PHE A 172 -9.23 -0.53 -6.91
C PHE A 172 -10.53 -1.25 -7.21
N GLY A 173 -11.66 -0.65 -6.86
CA GLY A 173 -12.93 -1.30 -7.08
C GLY A 173 -14.11 -0.37 -6.86
N LEU A 174 -15.26 -0.80 -7.35
CA LEU A 174 -16.54 -0.13 -7.10
C LEU A 174 -17.69 -1.08 -7.40
N ASP A 175 -18.87 -0.75 -6.89
CA ASP A 175 -20.12 -1.39 -7.30
C ASP A 175 -20.38 -1.10 -8.80
N MET A 176 -20.26 -2.14 -9.61
CA MET A 176 -20.40 -2.08 -11.07
C MET A 176 -21.83 -1.81 -11.55
N THR A 177 -22.83 -1.86 -10.65
CA THR A 177 -24.22 -1.48 -10.97
C THR A 177 -24.43 0.03 -10.98
N ARG A 178 -23.48 0.81 -10.47
CA ARG A 178 -23.60 2.26 -10.33
C ARG A 178 -23.41 3.00 -11.66
N PRO A 179 -24.13 4.11 -11.88
CA PRO A 179 -23.94 4.97 -13.05
C PRO A 179 -22.47 5.38 -13.26
N GLY A 180 -21.96 5.16 -14.47
CA GLY A 180 -20.59 5.51 -14.87
C GLY A 180 -19.49 4.56 -14.37
N ALA A 181 -19.84 3.45 -13.72
CA ALA A 181 -18.83 2.53 -13.16
C ALA A 181 -17.87 1.96 -14.23
N SER A 182 -18.41 1.56 -15.38
CA SER A 182 -17.59 1.07 -16.51
C SER A 182 -16.65 2.14 -17.06
N ASP A 183 -17.10 3.40 -17.09
CA ASP A 183 -16.26 4.52 -17.56
C ASP A 183 -15.12 4.81 -16.60
N LEU A 184 -15.37 4.69 -15.29
CA LEU A 184 -14.33 4.80 -14.28
C LEU A 184 -13.32 3.66 -14.39
N VAL A 185 -13.76 2.40 -14.49
CA VAL A 185 -12.84 1.25 -14.66
C VAL A 185 -11.96 1.46 -15.88
N ASN A 186 -12.56 1.83 -17.02
CA ASN A 186 -11.81 2.13 -18.24
C ASN A 186 -10.81 3.30 -18.05
N ARG A 187 -11.16 4.29 -17.22
CA ARG A 187 -10.26 5.40 -16.89
C ARG A 187 -9.10 4.95 -16.01
N VAL A 188 -9.33 4.10 -15.01
CA VAL A 188 -8.28 3.55 -14.14
C VAL A 188 -7.35 2.62 -14.90
N VAL A 189 -7.89 1.74 -15.76
CA VAL A 189 -7.08 0.87 -16.62
C VAL A 189 -6.13 1.68 -17.50
N ARG A 190 -6.64 2.71 -18.20
CA ARG A 190 -5.78 3.62 -19.00
C ARG A 190 -4.75 4.37 -18.16
N LEU A 191 -5.09 4.70 -16.90
CA LEU A 191 -4.15 5.34 -15.98
C LEU A 191 -2.99 4.38 -15.64
N GLY A 192 -3.30 3.13 -15.32
CA GLY A 192 -2.33 2.08 -15.06
C GLY A 192 -1.41 1.82 -16.26
N GLU A 193 -1.98 1.72 -17.46
CA GLU A 193 -1.21 1.58 -18.72
C GLU A 193 -0.22 2.74 -18.92
N GLN A 194 -0.65 3.98 -18.70
CA GLN A 194 0.22 5.17 -18.82
C GLN A 194 1.34 5.23 -17.78
N MET A 195 1.15 4.55 -16.64
CA MET A 195 2.16 4.44 -15.59
C MET A 195 3.09 3.25 -15.79
N GLY A 196 2.75 2.32 -16.70
CA GLY A 196 3.41 1.02 -16.79
C GLY A 196 3.18 0.15 -15.55
N ALA A 197 2.06 0.35 -14.84
CA ALA A 197 1.75 -0.36 -13.62
C ALA A 197 1.04 -1.70 -13.91
N GLY A 198 1.39 -2.74 -13.14
CA GLY A 198 0.50 -3.90 -13.01
C GLY A 198 -0.77 -3.53 -12.23
N MET A 199 -1.82 -4.35 -12.29
CA MET A 199 -3.09 -4.08 -11.60
C MET A 199 -3.70 -5.37 -11.04
N ALA A 200 -4.28 -5.28 -9.85
CA ALA A 200 -5.25 -6.23 -9.30
C ALA A 200 -6.57 -5.48 -9.03
N TYR A 201 -7.68 -6.03 -9.52
CA TYR A 201 -9.05 -5.51 -9.39
C TYR A 201 -9.84 -6.37 -8.44
#